data_AF-A0A2E1LRS6-F1
#
_entry.id   AF-A0A2E1LRS6-F1
#
_cell.length_a   1.000
_cell.length_b   1.000
_cell.length_c   1.000
_cell.angle_alpha   90.00
_cell.angle_beta   90.00
_cell.angle_gamma   90.00
#
_symmetry.space_group_name_H-M   'P 1'
#
loop_
_entity.id
_entity.type
_entity.pdbx_description
1 polymer ?
#
loop_
_entity_poly.entity_id
_entity_poly.type
_entity_poly.pdbx_seq_one_letter_code
_entity_poly.pdbx_strand_id
1 'polypeptide(L)'
;MSHSDISPTKPDDAMAQLQRLRASIDNLDAILLHTLAERFKVTHAVGVLKAKNDLPPADKAREQKQIERLRHLASISGLDPAFAEKFLNFIVVEVIRHHEQLREEDPTTKRNKRNSKET
;
A
#
# COMPACT_ATOMS: atom_id res chain seq x y z
N MET A 1 -0.06 12.68 53.32
CA MET A 1 -1.21 13.13 52.51
C MET A 1 -0.68 14.00 51.38
N SER A 2 -0.66 13.50 50.16
CA SER A 2 -0.38 14.27 48.94
C SER A 2 -1.47 13.87 47.96
N HIS A 3 -2.51 14.70 47.88
CA HIS A 3 -3.52 14.57 46.84
C HIS A 3 -2.88 15.09 45.55
N SER A 4 -2.54 14.17 44.65
CA SER A 4 -2.26 14.48 43.25
C SER A 4 -3.51 15.14 42.68
N ASP A 5 -3.38 16.44 42.42
CA ASP A 5 -4.39 17.31 41.84
C ASP A 5 -4.64 16.88 40.38
N ILE A 6 -5.53 15.89 40.21
CA ILE A 6 -6.13 15.59 38.91
C ILE A 6 -7.32 16.53 38.78
N SER A 7 -7.03 17.80 38.51
CA SER A 7 -8.05 18.73 38.07
C SER A 7 -8.63 18.22 36.74
N PRO A 8 -9.97 18.14 36.57
CA PRO A 8 -10.58 17.64 35.36
C PRO A 8 -10.22 18.58 34.20
N THR A 9 -9.59 18.03 33.15
CA THR A 9 -9.29 18.77 31.92
C THR A 9 -10.57 19.45 31.42
N LYS A 10 -10.55 20.78 31.28
CA LYS A 10 -11.75 21.52 30.83
C LYS A 10 -12.13 21.03 29.42
N PRO A 11 -13.43 20.94 29.09
CA PRO A 11 -13.89 20.46 27.78
C PRO A 11 -13.22 21.16 26.60
N ASP A 12 -12.92 22.46 26.73
CA ASP A 12 -12.22 23.25 25.73
C ASP A 12 -10.76 22.79 25.50
N ASP A 13 -10.08 22.32 26.56
CA ASP A 13 -8.73 21.77 26.47
C ASP A 13 -8.71 20.40 25.79
N ALA A 14 -9.74 19.57 26.04
CA ALA A 14 -9.90 18.28 25.38
C ALA A 14 -10.18 18.43 23.89
N MET A 15 -11.04 19.38 23.50
CA MET A 15 -11.33 19.68 22.09
C MET A 15 -10.11 20.23 21.35
N ALA A 16 -9.34 21.12 21.98
CA ALA A 16 -8.11 21.63 21.39
C ALA A 16 -7.05 20.52 21.21
N GLN A 17 -6.92 19.60 22.16
CA GLN A 17 -6.06 18.41 22.03
C GLN A 17 -6.51 17.51 20.88
N LEU A 18 -7.80 17.23 20.78
CA LEU A 18 -8.38 16.42 19.71
C LEU A 18 -8.08 17.02 18.33
N GLN A 19 -8.22 18.33 18.17
CA GLN A 19 -7.91 19.02 16.91
C GLN A 19 -6.43 18.88 16.53
N ARG A 20 -5.51 19.03 17.49
CA ARG A 20 -4.06 18.85 17.24
C ARG A 20 -3.71 17.42 16.84
N LEU A 21 -4.34 16.43 17.47
CA LEU A 21 -4.15 15.03 17.12
C LEU A 21 -4.68 14.73 15.71
N ARG A 22 -5.85 15.26 15.35
CA ARG A 22 -6.41 15.11 14.00
C ARG A 22 -5.54 15.74 12.92
N ALA A 23 -5.03 16.95 13.15
CA ALA A 23 -4.07 17.57 12.23
C ALA A 23 -2.80 16.72 12.04
N SER A 24 -2.38 16.00 13.09
CA SER A 24 -1.25 15.08 12.99
C SER A 24 -1.61 13.82 12.19
N ILE A 25 -2.83 13.30 12.34
CA ILE A 25 -3.36 12.19 11.53
C ILE A 25 -3.42 12.59 10.05
N ASP A 26 -3.98 13.76 9.73
CA ASP A 26 -4.08 14.25 8.36
C ASP A 26 -2.71 14.33 7.67
N ASN A 27 -1.68 14.78 8.40
CA ASN A 27 -0.30 14.80 7.90
C ASN A 27 0.25 13.39 7.64
N LEU A 28 -0.01 12.43 8.53
CA LEU A 28 0.42 11.05 8.34
C LEU A 28 -0.29 10.41 7.15
N ASP A 29 -1.57 10.68 6.97
CA ASP A 29 -2.37 10.19 5.84
C ASP A 29 -1.82 10.70 4.50
N ALA A 30 -1.42 11.98 4.43
CA ALA A 30 -0.76 12.52 3.25
C ALA A 30 0.56 11.79 2.94
N ILE A 31 1.39 11.54 3.95
CA ILE A 31 2.65 10.79 3.81
C ILE A 31 2.37 9.37 3.30
N LEU A 32 1.37 8.69 3.86
CA LEU A 32 0.97 7.34 3.44
C LEU A 32 0.54 7.33 1.96
N LEU A 33 -0.33 8.26 1.54
CA LEU A 33 -0.79 8.34 0.15
C LEU A 33 0.33 8.65 -0.83
N HIS A 34 1.21 9.61 -0.52
CA HIS A 34 2.37 9.91 -1.38
C HIS A 34 3.32 8.71 -1.49
N THR A 35 3.57 8.01 -0.38
CA THR A 35 4.41 6.80 -0.37
C THR A 35 3.80 5.68 -1.21
N LEU A 36 2.48 5.48 -1.10
CA LEU A 36 1.76 4.51 -1.91
C LEU A 36 1.80 4.86 -3.39
N ALA A 37 1.60 6.12 -3.76
CA ALA A 37 1.69 6.57 -5.15
C ALA A 37 3.06 6.25 -5.77
N GLU A 38 4.14 6.55 -5.05
CA GLU A 38 5.49 6.20 -5.51
C GLU A 38 5.70 4.68 -5.58
N ARG A 39 5.21 3.93 -4.59
CA ARG A 39 5.28 2.46 -4.61
C ARG A 39 4.57 1.90 -5.84
N PHE A 40 3.41 2.42 -6.21
CA PHE A 40 2.66 1.99 -7.39
C PHE A 40 3.42 2.29 -8.69
N LYS A 41 4.05 3.45 -8.82
CA LYS A 41 4.93 3.78 -9.97
C LYS A 41 6.06 2.77 -10.12
N VAL A 42 6.71 2.40 -9.02
CA VAL A 42 7.81 1.41 -9.03
C VAL A 42 7.28 0.02 -9.40
N THR A 43 6.16 -0.43 -8.83
CA THR A 43 5.57 -1.73 -9.17
C THR A 43 5.09 -1.80 -10.61
N HIS A 44 4.64 -0.68 -11.17
CA HIS A 44 4.34 -0.55 -12.59
C HIS A 44 5.59 -0.75 -13.44
N ALA A 45 6.69 -0.05 -13.12
CA ALA A 45 7.97 -0.22 -13.82
C ALA A 45 8.49 -1.66 -13.75
N VAL A 46 8.34 -2.33 -12.59
CA VAL A 46 8.65 -3.77 -12.44
C VAL A 46 7.78 -4.63 -13.36
N GLY A 47 6.47 -4.35 -13.46
CA GLY A 47 5.56 -5.04 -14.37
C GLY A 47 5.98 -4.90 -15.84
N VAL A 48 6.27 -3.68 -16.27
CA VAL A 48 6.78 -3.39 -17.63
C VAL A 48 8.10 -4.11 -17.89
N LEU A 49 9.04 -4.08 -16.93
CA LEU A 49 10.32 -4.78 -17.05
C LEU A 49 10.12 -6.28 -17.20
N LYS A 50 9.25 -6.89 -16.38
CA LYS A 50 8.94 -8.31 -16.47
C LYS A 50 8.35 -8.67 -17.82
N ALA A 51 7.37 -7.90 -18.30
CA ALA A 51 6.72 -8.12 -19.59
C ALA A 51 7.71 -8.00 -20.78
N LYS A 52 8.62 -7.01 -20.75
CA LYS A 52 9.62 -6.82 -21.81
C LYS A 52 10.67 -7.94 -21.91
N ASN A 53 10.87 -8.70 -20.84
CA ASN A 53 11.91 -9.72 -20.74
C ASN A 53 11.34 -11.13 -20.53
N ASP A 54 10.04 -11.33 -20.78
CA ASP A 54 9.32 -12.60 -20.58
C ASP A 54 9.56 -13.23 -19.18
N LEU A 55 9.71 -12.38 -18.15
CA LEU A 55 9.91 -12.84 -16.78
C LEU A 55 8.56 -13.23 -16.14
N PRO A 56 8.56 -14.22 -15.23
CA PRO A 56 7.32 -14.66 -14.60
C PRO A 56 6.66 -13.55 -13.76
N PRO A 57 5.33 -13.44 -13.82
CA PRO A 57 4.59 -12.42 -13.06
C PRO A 57 4.69 -12.65 -11.55
N ALA A 58 4.69 -13.90 -11.10
CA ALA A 58 4.82 -14.29 -9.70
C ALA A 58 6.24 -14.75 -9.35
N ASP A 59 6.68 -14.41 -8.14
CA ASP A 59 7.93 -14.90 -7.55
C ASP A 59 7.67 -15.20 -6.07
N LYS A 60 7.29 -16.46 -5.81
CA LYS A 60 6.90 -16.92 -4.47
C LYS A 60 8.01 -16.73 -3.44
N ALA A 61 9.28 -16.90 -3.83
CA ALA A 61 10.40 -16.72 -2.93
C ALA A 61 10.58 -15.23 -2.56
N ARG A 62 10.38 -14.32 -3.53
CA ARG A 62 10.38 -12.88 -3.27
C ARG A 62 9.20 -12.44 -2.42
N GLU A 63 8.01 -12.98 -2.66
CA GLU A 63 6.78 -12.70 -1.91
C GLU A 63 6.93 -13.12 -0.45
N GLN A 64 7.40 -14.33 -0.18
CA GLN A 64 7.65 -14.83 1.17
C GLN A 64 8.61 -13.92 1.96
N LYS A 65 9.73 -13.52 1.34
CA LYS A 65 10.69 -12.58 1.95
C LYS A 65 10.07 -11.20 2.24
N GLN A 66 9.13 -10.73 1.42
CA GLN A 66 8.43 -9.47 1.69
C GLN A 66 7.54 -9.58 2.92
N ILE A 67 6.78 -10.66 3.04
CA ILE A 67 5.90 -10.92 4.17
C ILE A 67 6.71 -10.99 5.47
N GLU A 68 7.78 -11.79 5.50
CA GLU A 68 8.65 -11.91 6.69
C GLU A 68 9.24 -10.57 7.12
N ARG A 69 9.81 -9.82 6.17
CA ARG A 69 10.36 -8.49 6.44
C ARG A 69 9.30 -7.53 6.98
N LEU A 70 8.09 -7.55 6.40
CA LEU A 70 7.02 -6.64 6.81
C LEU A 70 6.47 -6.97 8.19
N ARG A 71 6.32 -8.27 8.52
CA ARG A 71 5.94 -8.72 9.87
C ARG A 71 6.97 -8.28 10.91
N HIS A 72 8.26 -8.38 10.59
CA HIS A 72 9.32 -7.89 11.45
C HIS A 72 9.24 -6.36 11.66
N LEU A 73 9.09 -5.59 10.58
CA LEU A 73 8.94 -4.14 10.66
C LEU A 73 7.71 -3.72 11.48
N ALA A 74 6.59 -4.40 11.29
CA ALA A 74 5.37 -4.16 12.06
C ALA A 74 5.62 -4.37 13.56
N SER A 75 6.26 -5.49 13.93
CA SER A 75 6.57 -5.81 15.32
C SER A 75 7.43 -4.75 15.99
N ILE A 76 8.46 -4.21 15.32
CA ILE A 76 9.33 -3.19 15.92
C ILE A 76 8.69 -1.79 15.92
N SER A 77 7.69 -1.56 15.07
CA SER A 77 6.94 -0.29 14.99
C SER A 77 5.70 -0.27 15.89
N GLY A 78 5.43 -1.33 16.67
CA GLY A 78 4.23 -1.43 17.51
C GLY A 78 2.94 -1.65 16.73
N LEU A 79 3.03 -2.14 15.49
CA LEU A 79 1.89 -2.49 14.64
C LEU A 79 1.67 -4.00 14.67
N ASP A 80 0.40 -4.44 14.69
CA ASP A 80 0.08 -5.86 14.59
C ASP A 80 0.65 -6.48 13.30
N PRO A 81 1.54 -7.50 13.38
CA PRO A 81 2.08 -8.17 12.21
C PRO A 81 1.00 -8.77 11.29
N ALA A 82 -0.13 -9.22 11.84
CA ALA A 82 -1.22 -9.76 11.04
C ALA A 82 -1.95 -8.65 10.25
N PHE A 83 -2.13 -7.47 10.86
CA PHE A 83 -2.62 -6.29 10.15
C PHE A 83 -1.66 -5.88 9.02
N ALA A 84 -0.36 -5.84 9.28
CA ALA A 84 0.63 -5.49 8.25
C ALA A 84 0.57 -6.45 7.05
N GLU A 85 0.46 -7.75 7.30
CA GLU A 85 0.31 -8.74 6.24
C GLU A 85 -0.98 -8.53 5.41
N LYS A 86 -2.12 -8.27 6.07
CA LYS A 86 -3.37 -7.93 5.38
C LYS A 86 -3.22 -6.67 4.51
N PHE A 87 -2.55 -5.65 5.03
CA PHE A 87 -2.29 -4.41 4.29
C PHE A 87 -1.41 -4.67 3.06
N LEU A 88 -0.35 -5.45 3.19
CA LEU A 88 0.48 -5.82 2.04
C LEU A 88 -0.31 -6.61 0.99
N ASN A 89 -1.13 -7.57 1.41
CA ASN A 89 -1.97 -8.36 0.51
C ASN A 89 -2.94 -7.46 -0.25
N PHE A 90 -3.57 -6.49 0.42
CA PHE A 90 -4.43 -5.49 -0.21
C PHE A 90 -3.67 -4.71 -1.30
N ILE A 91 -2.47 -4.20 -0.99
CA ILE A 91 -1.67 -3.45 -1.96
C ILE A 91 -1.26 -4.34 -3.15
N VAL A 92 -0.88 -5.60 -2.92
CA VAL A 92 -0.49 -6.53 -4.00
C VAL A 92 -1.66 -6.82 -4.94
N VAL A 93 -2.86 -7.05 -4.41
CA VAL A 93 -4.07 -7.25 -5.23
C VAL A 93 -4.32 -6.04 -6.12
N GLU A 94 -4.18 -4.82 -5.59
CA GLU A 94 -4.39 -3.60 -6.37
C GLU A 94 -3.32 -3.41 -7.47
N VAL A 95 -2.06 -3.77 -7.20
CA VAL A 95 -0.99 -3.77 -8.22
C VAL A 95 -1.33 -4.73 -9.37
N ILE A 96 -1.79 -5.95 -9.07
CA ILE A 96 -2.15 -6.94 -10.08
C ILE A 96 -3.28 -6.42 -10.96
N ARG A 97 -4.32 -5.83 -10.36
CA ARG A 97 -5.44 -5.22 -11.08
C ARG A 97 -4.97 -4.15 -12.06
N HIS A 98 -4.04 -3.27 -11.66
CA HIS A 98 -3.49 -2.24 -12.55
C HIS A 98 -2.66 -2.84 -13.69
N HIS A 99 -1.88 -3.90 -13.43
CA HIS A 99 -1.13 -4.61 -14.47
C HIS A 99 -2.04 -5.28 -15.50
N GLU A 100 -3.17 -5.85 -15.08
CA GLU A 100 -4.15 -6.46 -15.98
C GLU A 100 -4.79 -5.42 -16.91
N GLN A 101 -5.21 -4.27 -16.37
CA GLN A 101 -5.77 -3.17 -17.17
C GLN A 101 -4.82 -2.69 -18.27
N LEU A 102 -3.52 -2.57 -17.97
CA LEU A 102 -2.52 -2.17 -18.96
C LEU A 102 -2.33 -3.20 -20.07
N ARG A 103 -2.42 -4.50 -19.76
CA ARG A 103 -2.35 -5.57 -20.78
C ARG A 103 -3.55 -5.53 -21.73
N GLU A 104 -4.72 -5.12 -21.24
CA GLU A 104 -5.92 -4.90 -22.06
C GLU A 104 -5.82 -3.64 -22.92
N GLU A 105 -5.13 -2.61 -22.43
CA GLU A 105 -4.92 -1.34 -23.12
C GLU A 105 -3.77 -1.39 -24.15
N ASP A 106 -2.83 -2.32 -24.03
CA ASP A 106 -1.70 -2.47 -24.94
C ASP A 106 -2.15 -2.69 -26.41
N PRO A 107 -1.82 -1.76 -27.33
CA PRO A 107 -2.25 -1.82 -28.74
C PRO A 107 -1.68 -3.04 -29.48
N THR A 108 -0.61 -3.67 -28.99
CA THR A 108 -0.07 -4.92 -29.55
C THR A 108 -1.01 -6.11 -29.31
N THR A 109 -1.61 -6.21 -28.12
CA THR A 109 -2.64 -7.21 -27.78
C THR A 109 -3.94 -7.00 -28.56
N LYS A 110 -4.33 -5.74 -28.80
CA LYS A 110 -5.53 -5.40 -29.60
C LYS A 110 -5.38 -5.70 -31.10
N ARG A 111 -4.16 -5.82 -31.63
CA ARG A 111 -3.91 -6.18 -33.03
C ARG A 111 -4.05 -7.69 -33.25
N ASN A 112 -3.59 -8.52 -32.31
CA ASN A 112 -3.76 -9.97 -32.40
C ASN A 112 -5.22 -10.44 -32.26
N LYS A 113 -6.03 -9.80 -31.39
CA LYS A 113 -7.47 -10.14 -31.26
C LYS A 113 -8.34 -9.69 -32.44
N ARG A 114 -7.91 -8.69 -33.23
CA ARG A 114 -8.61 -8.27 -34.45
C ARG A 114 -8.32 -9.22 -35.62
N ASN A 115 -7.07 -9.66 -35.77
CA ASN A 115 -6.68 -10.58 -36.83
C ASN A 115 -7.24 -12.01 -36.67
N SER A 116 -7.64 -12.41 -35.46
CA SER A 116 -8.22 -13.74 -35.18
C SER A 116 -9.75 -13.81 -35.31
N LYS A 117 -10.43 -12.72 -35.71
CA LYS A 117 -11.88 -12.67 -35.94
C LYS A 117 -12.26 -12.51 -37.42
N GLU A 118 -11.28 -12.49 -38.33
CA GLU A 118 -11.47 -12.32 -39.78
C GLU A 118 -11.10 -13.57 -40.61
N THR A 119 -10.95 -14.73 -39.97
CA THR A 119 -10.77 -16.04 -40.65
C THR A 119 -11.76 -17.07 -40.16
#